data_AF-A0A4S4D6R8-F1
#
_entry.id   AF-A0A4S4D6R8-F1
#
_cell.length_a   1.000
_cell.length_b   1.000
_cell.length_c   1.000
_cell.angle_alpha   90.00
_cell.angle_beta   90.00
_cell.angle_gamma   90.00
#
_symmetry.space_group_name_H-M   'P 1'
#
loop_
_entity.id
_entity.type
_entity.pdbx_description
1 polymer ?
#
loop_
_entity_poly.entity_id
_entity_poly.type
_entity_poly.pdbx_seq_one_letter_code
_entity_poly.pdbx_strand_id
1 'polypeptide(L)'
;MTPFSKSSLHMHTILQMHLRIFWRWGFFLVALLAVREVAIFVVTDLLAIGFPHLAFLLVVVVVVVVKVLSVVLAVVVHITAAYRLRQLVFHILLTIEGMVTNAPQKSNTSKYIMVGKFSSLHTPSSPMQCKIFHNTKDEKSSSPFHLIKHLNGARKADNIKGLQKVKKLLQHFGYLSYQTTNDEFDNLLESAIKLYQLNFHLNVTRTLDANTVSMMMMPRCGVPDIINGTNLMQLKLGNPNSIDIGSYYTFFPGKIKWPPSKYHLTYALQPGTPRMPSVLNFDGPGRVLAHAFGLKDGRLHFDADEKWGVGKVPGALDIGTIGLHEIGHTLGLGHSSDGGSIMWPSIGSDFTKDLNDDDINGLRFLYHF
;
A
#
# COMPACT_ATOMS: atom_id res chain seq x y z
N MET A 1 -7.91 -21.72 -31.27
CA MET A 1 -6.48 -21.69 -30.90
C MET A 1 -6.13 -20.27 -30.53
N THR A 2 -6.19 -19.93 -29.24
CA THR A 2 -5.81 -18.61 -28.73
C THR A 2 -4.28 -18.53 -28.61
N PRO A 3 -3.66 -17.37 -28.82
CA PRO A 3 -2.22 -17.25 -28.73
C PRO A 3 -1.84 -17.33 -27.25
N PHE A 4 -1.38 -18.51 -26.81
CA PHE A 4 -0.54 -18.62 -25.62
C PHE A 4 0.68 -17.75 -25.90
N SER A 5 0.64 -16.52 -25.37
CA SER A 5 1.50 -15.45 -25.79
C SER A 5 2.97 -15.79 -25.51
N LYS A 6 3.84 -15.41 -26.44
CA LYS A 6 5.30 -15.56 -26.39
C LYS A 6 5.95 -15.09 -25.06
N SER A 7 5.24 -14.34 -24.23
CA SER A 7 5.69 -13.83 -22.92
C SER A 7 5.85 -14.92 -21.85
N SER A 8 5.01 -15.96 -21.85
CA SER A 8 5.07 -17.05 -20.85
C SER A 8 6.30 -17.95 -21.04
N LEU A 9 6.64 -18.25 -22.30
CA LEU A 9 7.85 -19.01 -22.64
C LEU A 9 9.13 -18.20 -22.36
N HIS A 10 9.10 -16.88 -22.63
CA HIS A 10 10.21 -15.96 -22.32
C HIS A 10 10.53 -15.92 -20.82
N MET A 11 9.51 -15.90 -19.96
CA MET A 11 9.67 -15.85 -18.51
C MET A 11 10.23 -17.15 -17.91
N HIS A 12 9.88 -18.31 -18.47
CA HIS A 12 10.43 -19.58 -17.99
C HIS A 12 11.93 -19.71 -18.29
N THR A 13 12.36 -19.22 -19.46
CA THR A 13 13.79 -19.12 -19.82
C THR A 13 14.54 -18.14 -18.91
N ILE A 14 13.90 -17.02 -18.55
CA ILE A 14 14.46 -16.02 -17.63
C ILE A 14 14.61 -16.59 -16.21
N LEU A 15 13.62 -17.32 -15.68
CA LEU A 15 13.69 -17.94 -14.35
C LEU A 15 14.81 -19.01 -14.24
N GLN A 16 14.98 -19.83 -15.29
CA GLN A 16 16.10 -20.79 -15.39
C GLN A 16 17.45 -20.08 -15.49
N MET A 17 17.50 -18.93 -16.15
CA MET A 17 18.69 -18.06 -16.17
C MET A 17 18.99 -17.48 -14.78
N HIS A 18 17.98 -17.11 -14.00
CA HIS A 18 18.14 -16.58 -12.63
C HIS A 18 18.63 -17.62 -11.61
N LEU A 19 18.16 -18.87 -11.66
CA LEU A 19 18.67 -19.95 -10.81
C LEU A 19 20.16 -20.23 -11.09
N ARG A 20 20.56 -20.17 -12.37
CA ARG A 20 21.97 -20.28 -12.77
C ARG A 20 22.81 -19.09 -12.32
N ILE A 21 22.25 -17.88 -12.32
CA ILE A 21 22.89 -16.66 -11.83
C ILE A 21 23.08 -16.72 -10.31
N PHE A 22 22.04 -17.07 -9.54
CA PHE A 22 22.10 -17.15 -8.08
C PHE A 22 23.11 -18.20 -7.59
N TRP A 23 23.14 -19.38 -8.21
CA TRP A 23 24.16 -20.41 -7.94
C TRP A 23 25.57 -19.96 -8.34
N ARG A 24 25.73 -19.23 -9.45
CA ARG A 24 27.02 -18.64 -9.83
C ARG A 24 27.52 -17.62 -8.82
N TRP A 25 26.65 -16.80 -8.22
CA TRP A 25 27.08 -15.74 -7.29
C TRP A 25 27.37 -16.23 -5.87
N GLY A 26 26.67 -17.26 -5.38
CA GLY A 26 27.10 -17.99 -4.18
C GLY A 26 28.52 -18.53 -4.34
N PHE A 27 28.85 -19.00 -5.55
CA PHE A 27 30.20 -19.41 -5.92
C PHE A 27 31.20 -18.23 -5.93
N PHE A 28 30.77 -17.02 -6.35
CA PHE A 28 31.62 -15.82 -6.31
C PHE A 28 31.97 -15.37 -4.90
N LEU A 29 31.04 -15.44 -3.93
CA LEU A 29 31.34 -15.08 -2.54
C LEU A 29 32.35 -16.07 -1.92
N VAL A 30 32.16 -17.36 -2.17
CA VAL A 30 33.11 -18.41 -1.76
C VAL A 30 34.46 -18.23 -2.46
N ALA A 31 34.47 -17.88 -3.74
CA ALA A 31 35.70 -17.59 -4.48
C ALA A 31 36.42 -16.33 -3.95
N LEU A 32 35.69 -15.28 -3.54
CA LEU A 32 36.27 -14.08 -2.92
C LEU A 32 36.96 -14.39 -1.59
N LEU A 33 36.30 -15.20 -0.75
CA LEU A 33 36.90 -15.68 0.50
C LEU A 33 38.12 -16.55 0.21
N ALA A 34 38.05 -17.45 -0.78
CA ALA A 34 39.17 -18.28 -1.19
C ALA A 34 40.36 -17.45 -1.72
N VAL A 35 40.12 -16.42 -2.53
CA VAL A 35 41.18 -15.51 -3.03
C VAL A 35 41.86 -14.79 -1.88
N ARG A 36 41.11 -14.38 -0.85
CA ARG A 36 41.67 -13.76 0.35
C ARG A 36 42.54 -14.73 1.14
N GLU A 37 42.08 -15.94 1.39
CA GLU A 37 42.85 -16.95 2.15
C GLU A 37 44.11 -17.39 1.38
N VAL A 38 44.02 -17.61 0.07
CA VAL A 38 45.18 -17.93 -0.78
C VAL A 38 46.17 -16.77 -0.82
N ALA A 39 45.69 -15.52 -0.93
CA ALA A 39 46.55 -14.35 -0.90
C ALA A 39 47.29 -14.21 0.44
N ILE A 40 46.65 -14.51 1.58
CA ILE A 40 47.30 -14.49 2.90
C ILE A 40 48.47 -15.47 2.92
N PHE A 41 48.27 -16.70 2.43
CA PHE A 41 49.31 -17.72 2.39
C PHE A 41 50.48 -17.33 1.48
N VAL A 42 50.20 -16.77 0.30
CA VAL A 42 51.25 -16.32 -0.64
C VAL A 42 52.00 -15.10 -0.09
N VAL A 43 51.32 -14.18 0.60
CA VAL A 43 51.97 -13.03 1.26
C VAL A 43 52.89 -13.50 2.38
N THR A 44 52.46 -14.47 3.21
CA THR A 44 53.32 -15.02 4.27
C THR A 44 54.55 -15.72 3.72
N ASP A 45 54.41 -16.47 2.63
CA ASP A 45 55.54 -17.14 1.97
C ASP A 45 56.50 -16.11 1.37
N LEU A 46 56.00 -15.11 0.63
CA LEU A 46 56.83 -14.04 0.03
C LEU A 46 57.62 -13.25 1.07
N LEU A 47 57.04 -13.00 2.24
CA LEU A 47 57.74 -12.37 3.36
C LEU A 47 58.82 -13.29 3.94
N ALA A 48 58.54 -14.59 4.07
CA ALA A 48 59.49 -15.58 4.58
C ALA A 48 60.71 -15.78 3.66
N ILE A 49 60.54 -15.63 2.34
CA ILE A 49 61.64 -15.73 1.35
C ILE A 49 62.27 -14.37 0.99
N GLY A 50 61.94 -13.28 1.71
CA GLY A 50 62.66 -12.01 1.61
C GLY A 50 62.21 -11.06 0.48
N PHE A 51 60.97 -11.16 -0.01
CA PHE A 51 60.41 -10.31 -1.07
C PHE A 51 59.28 -9.38 -0.57
N PRO A 52 59.55 -8.41 0.34
CA PRO A 52 58.52 -7.58 0.96
C PRO A 52 57.80 -6.65 -0.02
N HIS A 53 58.48 -6.17 -1.07
CA HIS A 53 57.86 -5.31 -2.08
C HIS A 53 56.83 -6.05 -2.94
N LEU A 54 57.09 -7.33 -3.26
CA LEU A 54 56.17 -8.16 -4.02
C LEU A 54 54.97 -8.57 -3.16
N ALA A 55 55.21 -8.88 -1.87
CA ALA A 55 54.15 -9.11 -0.89
C ALA A 55 53.25 -7.87 -0.74
N PHE A 56 53.82 -6.67 -0.65
CA PHE A 56 53.07 -5.42 -0.59
C PHE A 56 52.23 -5.19 -1.85
N LEU A 57 52.82 -5.39 -3.04
CA LEU A 57 52.09 -5.26 -4.31
C LEU A 57 50.91 -6.23 -4.39
N LEU A 58 51.10 -7.48 -3.96
CA LEU A 58 50.04 -8.49 -3.93
C LEU A 58 48.91 -8.09 -2.97
N VAL A 59 49.24 -7.56 -1.78
CA VAL A 59 48.23 -7.02 -0.85
C VAL A 59 47.44 -5.89 -1.50
N VAL A 60 48.10 -4.94 -2.16
CA VAL A 60 47.43 -3.83 -2.84
C VAL A 60 46.50 -4.35 -3.94
N VAL A 61 46.95 -5.28 -4.78
CA VAL A 61 46.13 -5.88 -5.84
C VAL A 61 44.91 -6.59 -5.26
N VAL A 62 45.10 -7.42 -4.23
CA VAL A 62 44.00 -8.18 -3.59
C VAL A 62 43.01 -7.23 -2.94
N VAL A 63 43.47 -6.20 -2.24
CA VAL A 63 42.60 -5.16 -1.65
C VAL A 63 41.78 -4.47 -2.72
N VAL A 64 42.39 -4.06 -3.84
CA VAL A 64 41.69 -3.41 -4.96
C VAL A 64 40.65 -4.36 -5.57
N VAL A 65 41.03 -5.60 -5.86
CA VAL A 65 40.13 -6.62 -6.45
C VAL A 65 38.94 -6.91 -5.54
N VAL A 66 39.17 -7.09 -4.24
CA VAL A 66 38.09 -7.32 -3.26
C VAL A 66 37.16 -6.11 -3.18
N LYS A 67 37.70 -4.88 -3.20
CA LYS A 67 36.89 -3.65 -3.16
C LYS A 67 36.03 -3.51 -4.42
N VAL A 68 36.60 -3.72 -5.60
CA VAL A 68 35.88 -3.66 -6.88
C VAL A 68 34.78 -4.73 -6.92
N LEU A 69 35.09 -5.98 -6.56
CA LEU A 69 34.09 -7.05 -6.56
C LEU A 69 32.98 -6.83 -5.53
N SER A 70 33.30 -6.25 -4.37
CA SER A 70 32.30 -5.90 -3.34
C SER A 70 31.33 -4.84 -3.85
N VAL A 71 31.83 -3.82 -4.57
CA VAL A 71 31.00 -2.80 -5.23
C VAL A 71 30.13 -3.43 -6.33
N VAL A 72 30.69 -4.31 -7.17
CA VAL A 72 29.93 -5.03 -8.20
C VAL A 72 28.83 -5.88 -7.58
N LEU A 73 29.13 -6.61 -6.49
CA LEU A 73 28.13 -7.41 -5.78
C LEU A 73 27.01 -6.53 -5.20
N ALA A 74 27.34 -5.40 -4.59
CA ALA A 74 26.37 -4.44 -4.07
C ALA A 74 25.45 -3.89 -5.18
N VAL A 75 26.01 -3.56 -6.35
CA VAL A 75 25.25 -3.11 -7.52
C VAL A 75 24.33 -4.22 -8.04
N VAL A 76 24.82 -5.46 -8.16
CA VAL A 76 24.03 -6.61 -8.62
C VAL A 76 22.88 -6.92 -7.66
N VAL A 77 23.11 -6.85 -6.35
CA VAL A 77 22.06 -7.01 -5.33
C VAL A 77 20.99 -5.93 -5.49
N HIS A 78 21.39 -4.66 -5.63
CA HIS A 78 20.45 -3.55 -5.86
C HIS A 78 19.65 -3.71 -7.16
N ILE A 79 20.30 -4.12 -8.26
CA ILE A 79 19.61 -4.36 -9.54
C ILE A 79 18.61 -5.51 -9.40
N THR A 80 18.98 -6.59 -8.70
CA THR A 80 18.11 -7.75 -8.49
C THR A 80 16.90 -7.39 -7.62
N ALA A 81 17.10 -6.59 -6.58
CA ALA A 81 16.03 -6.07 -5.73
C ALA A 81 15.08 -5.14 -6.49
N ALA A 82 15.61 -4.17 -7.24
CA ALA A 82 14.82 -3.27 -8.06
C ALA A 82 13.98 -4.05 -9.11
N TYR A 83 14.56 -5.09 -9.70
CA TYR A 83 13.85 -5.98 -10.61
C TYR A 83 12.72 -6.74 -9.90
N ARG A 84 12.95 -7.27 -8.69
CA ARG A 84 11.92 -7.97 -7.89
C ARG A 84 10.74 -7.05 -7.55
N LEU A 85 11.03 -5.82 -7.14
CA LEU A 85 9.98 -4.84 -6.84
C LEU A 85 9.18 -4.49 -8.09
N ARG A 86 9.85 -4.29 -9.23
CA ARG A 86 9.18 -4.01 -10.50
C ARG A 86 8.28 -5.17 -10.94
N GLN A 87 8.72 -6.41 -10.74
CA GLN A 87 7.90 -7.60 -11.02
C GLN A 87 6.67 -7.67 -10.09
N LEU A 88 6.83 -7.40 -8.80
CA LEU A 88 5.73 -7.37 -7.85
C LEU A 88 4.69 -6.31 -8.24
N VAL A 89 5.14 -5.07 -8.49
CA VAL A 89 4.27 -3.96 -8.92
C VAL A 89 3.57 -4.30 -10.23
N PHE A 90 4.29 -4.82 -11.22
CA PHE A 90 3.70 -5.22 -12.50
C PHE A 90 2.64 -6.32 -12.34
N HIS A 91 2.89 -7.32 -11.50
CA HIS A 91 1.90 -8.36 -11.20
C HIS A 91 0.71 -7.84 -10.40
N ILE A 92 0.91 -6.88 -9.49
CA ILE A 92 -0.18 -6.19 -8.79
C ILE A 92 -1.09 -5.49 -9.81
N LEU A 93 -0.50 -4.68 -10.70
CA LEU A 93 -1.24 -3.93 -11.72
C LEU A 93 -2.02 -4.85 -12.67
N LEU A 94 -1.38 -5.92 -13.18
CA LEU A 94 -2.06 -6.92 -14.00
C LEU A 94 -3.18 -7.65 -13.25
N THR A 95 -2.99 -7.89 -11.95
CA THR A 95 -4.02 -8.52 -11.11
C THR A 95 -5.21 -7.59 -10.93
N ILE A 96 -4.98 -6.29 -10.70
CA ILE A 96 -6.03 -5.26 -10.60
C ILE A 96 -6.79 -5.17 -11.91
N GLU A 97 -6.09 -5.07 -13.04
CA GLU A 97 -6.73 -5.01 -14.36
C GLU A 97 -7.60 -6.26 -14.59
N GLY A 98 -7.10 -7.45 -14.24
CA GLY A 98 -7.86 -8.69 -14.26
C GLY A 98 -9.07 -8.70 -13.32
N MET A 99 -8.96 -8.17 -12.12
CA MET A 99 -10.07 -8.07 -11.16
C MET A 99 -11.14 -7.11 -11.64
N VAL A 100 -10.73 -5.94 -12.10
CA VAL A 100 -11.61 -4.87 -12.57
C VAL A 100 -12.36 -5.30 -13.83
N THR A 101 -11.66 -5.93 -14.77
CA THR A 101 -12.28 -6.42 -16.01
C THR A 101 -13.26 -7.58 -15.79
N ASN A 102 -13.04 -8.39 -14.75
CA ASN A 102 -13.89 -9.53 -14.42
C ASN A 102 -14.83 -9.27 -13.22
N ALA A 103 -14.95 -8.02 -12.76
CA ALA A 103 -15.74 -7.65 -11.60
C ALA A 103 -17.22 -8.02 -11.82
N PRO A 104 -17.88 -8.74 -10.89
CA PRO A 104 -19.28 -9.10 -11.06
C PRO A 104 -20.17 -7.85 -11.00
N GLN A 105 -21.30 -7.90 -11.71
CA GLN A 105 -22.30 -6.83 -11.66
C GLN A 105 -23.01 -6.77 -10.30
N LYS A 106 -23.38 -5.55 -9.89
CA LYS A 106 -24.30 -5.30 -8.77
C LYS A 106 -25.59 -6.08 -8.96
N SER A 107 -25.98 -6.89 -7.98
CA SER A 107 -27.35 -7.41 -7.88
C SER A 107 -28.22 -6.40 -7.13
N ASN A 108 -29.54 -6.38 -7.41
CA ASN A 108 -30.49 -5.47 -6.76
C ASN A 108 -30.55 -5.61 -5.22
N THR A 109 -29.91 -6.61 -4.64
CA THR A 109 -29.90 -6.89 -3.20
C THR A 109 -28.51 -6.76 -2.56
N SER A 110 -27.47 -6.47 -3.34
CA SER A 110 -26.09 -6.43 -2.84
C SER A 110 -25.61 -5.01 -2.57
N LYS A 111 -24.97 -4.83 -1.41
CA LYS A 111 -24.20 -3.63 -1.05
C LYS A 111 -22.76 -3.65 -1.58
N TYR A 112 -22.33 -4.72 -2.25
CA TYR A 112 -20.92 -4.93 -2.62
C TYR A 112 -20.83 -5.25 -4.11
N ILE A 113 -19.97 -4.52 -4.84
CA ILE A 113 -19.79 -4.76 -6.27
C ILE A 113 -18.64 -5.74 -6.56
N MET A 114 -17.66 -5.81 -5.65
CA MET A 114 -16.53 -6.72 -5.77
C MET A 114 -16.06 -7.13 -4.37
N VAL A 115 -15.88 -8.44 -4.18
CA VAL A 115 -15.25 -9.04 -2.99
C VAL A 115 -14.08 -9.87 -3.47
N GLY A 116 -12.87 -9.35 -3.34
CA GLY A 116 -11.64 -10.07 -3.63
C GLY A 116 -11.05 -10.67 -2.37
N LYS A 117 -10.42 -11.86 -2.46
CA LYS A 117 -9.51 -12.36 -1.43
C LYS A 117 -8.15 -12.65 -2.05
N PHE A 118 -7.13 -11.96 -1.56
CA PHE A 118 -5.74 -12.28 -1.87
C PHE A 118 -5.27 -13.37 -0.92
N SER A 119 -4.80 -14.47 -1.49
CA SER A 119 -4.23 -15.57 -0.70
C SER A 119 -2.89 -16.00 -1.29
N SER A 120 -2.10 -16.66 -0.45
CA SER A 120 -0.87 -17.30 -0.88
C SER A 120 -1.12 -18.68 -1.50
N LEU A 121 -2.34 -19.18 -1.39
CA LEU A 121 -2.74 -20.56 -1.65
C LEU A 121 -4.12 -20.52 -2.28
N HIS A 122 -4.21 -20.29 -3.59
CA HIS A 122 -5.22 -20.88 -4.48
C HIS A 122 -4.98 -20.42 -5.92
N THR A 123 -5.10 -21.34 -6.88
CA THR A 123 -5.22 -20.98 -8.29
C THR A 123 -6.59 -20.35 -8.56
N PRO A 124 -6.70 -19.33 -9.42
CA PRO A 124 -7.98 -18.69 -9.71
C PRO A 124 -8.89 -19.67 -10.46
N SER A 125 -10.08 -19.93 -9.93
CA SER A 125 -11.13 -20.68 -10.62
C SER A 125 -11.91 -19.77 -11.56
N SER A 126 -11.55 -19.83 -12.84
CA SER A 126 -12.30 -19.41 -14.04
C SER A 126 -12.65 -17.91 -14.21
N PRO A 127 -12.49 -17.35 -15.42
CA PRO A 127 -12.87 -15.97 -15.70
C PRO A 127 -14.39 -15.87 -15.83
N MET A 128 -15.02 -15.10 -14.94
CA MET A 128 -16.37 -14.58 -15.18
C MET A 128 -16.26 -13.32 -16.04
N GLN A 129 -16.83 -13.35 -17.25
CA GLN A 129 -16.96 -12.15 -18.08
C GLN A 129 -18.05 -11.23 -17.52
N CYS A 130 -17.75 -9.94 -17.45
CA CYS A 130 -18.72 -8.91 -17.09
C CYS A 130 -18.83 -7.84 -18.19
N LYS A 131 -20.07 -7.40 -18.47
CA LYS A 131 -20.37 -6.22 -19.32
C LYS A 131 -20.57 -5.01 -18.41
N ILE A 132 -19.90 -3.91 -18.70
CA ILE A 132 -20.11 -2.63 -18.00
C ILE A 132 -21.42 -2.01 -18.52
N PHE A 133 -22.35 -1.67 -17.62
CA PHE A 133 -23.48 -0.78 -17.95
C PHE A 133 -23.27 0.59 -17.31
N HIS A 134 -23.43 1.63 -18.12
CA HIS A 134 -23.71 2.97 -17.64
C HIS A 134 -25.14 3.00 -17.11
N ASN A 135 -25.34 3.17 -15.80
CA ASN A 135 -26.68 3.40 -15.27
C ASN A 135 -27.00 4.89 -15.28
N THR A 136 -27.95 5.27 -16.12
CA THR A 136 -28.61 6.58 -16.19
C THR A 136 -29.85 6.56 -15.30
N LYS A 137 -29.71 6.78 -14.00
CA LYS A 137 -30.83 7.22 -13.15
C LYS A 137 -30.31 8.18 -12.08
N ASP A 138 -30.56 9.46 -12.34
CA ASP A 138 -30.51 10.54 -11.35
C ASP A 138 -31.64 10.33 -10.33
N GLU A 139 -31.40 9.54 -9.30
CA GLU A 139 -32.19 9.62 -8.08
C GLU A 139 -31.49 10.55 -7.09
N LYS A 140 -32.24 11.57 -6.64
CA LYS A 140 -31.90 12.58 -5.64
C LYS A 140 -31.42 11.94 -4.33
N SER A 141 -30.19 11.44 -4.29
CA SER A 141 -29.47 11.19 -3.05
C SER A 141 -28.92 12.52 -2.58
N SER A 142 -29.30 12.95 -1.37
CA SER A 142 -28.73 14.15 -0.75
C SER A 142 -27.21 13.97 -0.73
N SER A 143 -26.53 14.75 -1.56
CA SER A 143 -25.09 14.74 -1.70
C SER A 143 -24.40 14.56 -0.33
N PRO A 144 -23.45 13.62 -0.19
CA PRO A 144 -22.64 13.42 1.03
C PRO A 144 -22.05 14.74 1.53
N PHE A 145 -21.83 15.66 0.59
CA PHE A 145 -21.36 17.01 0.79
C PHE A 145 -22.34 17.96 1.51
N HIS A 146 -23.45 17.48 2.10
CA HIS A 146 -24.32 18.34 2.90
C HIS A 146 -24.45 17.92 4.37
N LEU A 147 -23.89 16.77 4.76
CA LEU A 147 -24.23 16.17 6.06
C LEU A 147 -23.70 16.94 7.28
N ILE A 148 -22.56 17.61 7.13
CA ILE A 148 -21.87 18.35 8.21
C ILE A 148 -21.52 19.78 7.81
N LYS A 149 -21.98 20.24 6.64
CA LYS A 149 -21.66 21.59 6.12
C LYS A 149 -22.13 22.69 7.07
N HIS A 150 -23.27 22.48 7.75
CA HIS A 150 -23.82 23.42 8.73
C HIS A 150 -23.02 23.48 10.05
N LEU A 151 -22.07 22.56 10.27
CA LEU A 151 -21.18 22.55 11.43
C LEU A 151 -19.90 23.38 11.20
N ASN A 152 -19.78 24.04 10.05
CA ASN A 152 -18.63 24.89 9.74
C ASN A 152 -18.47 26.00 10.79
N GLY A 153 -17.29 26.10 11.38
CA GLY A 153 -16.95 27.04 12.45
C GLY A 153 -17.20 26.53 13.86
N ALA A 154 -17.76 25.32 14.03
CA ALA A 154 -17.99 24.74 15.35
C ALA A 154 -16.67 24.57 16.12
N ARG A 155 -16.70 24.91 17.40
CA ARG A 155 -15.54 24.99 18.29
C ARG A 155 -15.92 24.59 19.72
N LYS A 156 -14.91 24.43 20.57
CA LYS A 156 -15.07 24.04 21.96
C LYS A 156 -16.12 24.88 22.69
N ALA A 157 -16.91 24.20 23.51
CA ALA A 157 -18.08 24.69 24.25
C ALA A 157 -19.35 24.96 23.41
N ASP A 158 -19.31 24.77 22.09
CA ASP A 158 -20.53 24.77 21.28
C ASP A 158 -21.35 23.50 21.54
N ASN A 159 -22.67 23.61 21.38
CA ASN A 159 -23.60 22.48 21.38
C ASN A 159 -24.51 22.59 20.16
N ILE A 160 -24.13 21.91 19.07
CA ILE A 160 -24.73 22.07 17.74
C ILE A 160 -25.24 20.72 17.26
N LYS A 161 -26.55 20.67 16.96
CA LYS A 161 -27.21 19.45 16.48
C LYS A 161 -26.48 18.84 15.28
N GLY A 162 -26.10 17.57 15.42
CA GLY A 162 -25.41 16.81 14.39
C GLY A 162 -23.92 16.60 14.64
N LEU A 163 -23.32 17.25 15.66
CA LEU A 163 -21.94 16.98 16.08
C LEU A 163 -21.70 15.51 16.45
N GLN A 164 -22.72 14.82 16.95
CA GLN A 164 -22.68 13.37 17.18
C GLN A 164 -22.27 12.57 15.91
N LYS A 165 -22.59 13.06 14.70
CA LYS A 165 -22.22 12.39 13.45
C LYS A 165 -20.73 12.53 13.17
N VAL A 166 -20.15 13.69 13.46
CA VAL A 166 -18.70 13.92 13.38
C VAL A 166 -17.96 13.06 14.40
N LYS A 167 -18.48 12.97 15.63
CA LYS A 167 -17.90 12.09 16.65
C LYS A 167 -17.91 10.62 16.23
N LYS A 168 -19.01 10.14 15.66
CA LYS A 168 -19.10 8.77 15.10
C LYS A 168 -18.12 8.54 13.95
N LEU A 169 -17.94 9.53 13.07
CA LEU A 169 -16.96 9.46 11.97
C LEU A 169 -15.53 9.35 12.51
N LEU A 170 -15.16 10.23 13.43
CA LEU A 170 -13.83 10.25 14.04
C LEU A 170 -13.57 8.99 14.87
N GLN A 171 -14.59 8.46 15.53
CA GLN A 171 -14.51 7.17 16.23
C GLN A 171 -14.25 6.02 15.25
N HIS A 172 -14.96 5.98 14.12
CA HIS A 172 -14.77 4.95 13.10
C HIS A 172 -13.33 4.91 12.59
N PHE A 173 -12.71 6.08 12.37
CA PHE A 173 -11.32 6.19 11.93
C PHE A 173 -10.27 6.19 13.05
N GLY A 174 -10.69 6.00 14.32
CA GLY A 174 -9.79 5.81 15.47
C GLY A 174 -9.30 7.08 16.18
N TYR A 175 -9.79 8.27 15.80
CA TYR A 175 -9.44 9.54 16.47
C TYR A 175 -10.14 9.74 17.81
N LEU A 176 -11.25 9.03 18.06
CA LEU A 176 -11.98 9.07 19.33
C LEU A 176 -12.18 7.65 19.86
N SER A 177 -11.91 7.45 21.15
CA SER A 177 -11.95 6.14 21.82
C SER A 177 -13.22 5.88 22.64
N TYR A 178 -14.10 6.87 22.80
CA TYR A 178 -15.30 6.78 23.63
C TYR A 178 -16.58 6.98 22.81
N GLN A 179 -17.64 6.26 23.18
CA GLN A 179 -18.97 6.45 22.61
C GLN A 179 -19.69 7.57 23.36
N THR A 180 -19.85 8.71 22.68
CA THR A 180 -20.73 9.79 23.13
C THR A 180 -21.78 10.04 22.07
N THR A 181 -23.02 10.17 22.52
CA THR A 181 -24.19 10.46 21.68
C THR A 181 -24.60 11.93 21.75
N ASN A 182 -23.86 12.75 22.51
CA ASN A 182 -24.18 14.16 22.66
C ASN A 182 -23.65 15.01 21.49
N ASP A 183 -24.24 16.19 21.34
CA ASP A 183 -23.90 17.18 20.32
C ASP A 183 -22.95 18.27 20.86
N GLU A 184 -22.25 18.00 21.97
CA GLU A 184 -21.32 18.93 22.60
C GLU A 184 -19.94 18.90 21.92
N PHE A 185 -19.33 20.05 21.68
CA PHE A 185 -17.93 20.14 21.26
C PHE A 185 -17.01 20.13 22.50
N ASP A 186 -16.74 18.92 22.99
CA ASP A 186 -15.93 18.67 24.18
C ASP A 186 -14.40 18.73 23.90
N ASN A 187 -13.60 18.65 24.97
CA ASN A 187 -12.13 18.67 24.89
C ASN A 187 -11.54 17.53 24.04
N LEU A 188 -12.22 16.39 24.01
CA LEU A 188 -11.76 15.20 23.31
C LEU A 188 -12.01 15.34 21.81
N LEU A 189 -13.17 15.88 21.41
CA LEU A 189 -13.44 16.26 20.03
C LEU A 189 -12.45 17.32 19.54
N GLU A 190 -12.16 18.36 20.31
CA GLU A 190 -11.14 19.37 19.95
C GLU A 190 -9.78 18.71 19.66
N SER A 191 -9.36 17.77 20.52
CA SER A 191 -8.10 17.05 20.37
C SER A 191 -8.10 16.14 19.13
N ALA A 192 -9.22 15.47 18.86
CA ALA A 192 -9.39 14.64 17.67
C ALA A 192 -9.38 15.46 16.37
N ILE A 193 -10.04 16.62 16.34
CA ILE A 193 -10.01 17.55 15.20
C ILE A 193 -8.58 18.06 14.97
N LYS A 194 -7.88 18.45 16.03
CA LYS A 194 -6.47 18.86 15.94
C LYS A 194 -5.62 17.77 15.28
N LEU A 195 -5.78 16.51 15.72
CA LEU A 195 -5.02 15.38 15.16
C LEU A 195 -5.41 15.09 13.71
N TYR A 196 -6.70 15.16 13.38
CA TYR A 196 -7.19 15.02 12.01
C TYR A 196 -6.57 16.07 11.09
N GLN A 197 -6.59 17.35 11.50
CA GLN A 197 -5.97 18.43 10.73
C GLN A 197 -4.48 18.19 10.48
N LEU A 198 -3.75 17.71 11.49
CA LEU A 198 -2.34 17.35 11.35
C LEU A 198 -2.10 16.17 10.39
N ASN A 199 -2.98 15.16 10.40
CA ASN A 199 -2.86 13.99 9.52
C ASN A 199 -3.07 14.34 8.04
N PHE A 200 -3.93 15.33 7.78
CA PHE A 200 -4.31 15.76 6.44
C PHE A 200 -3.59 17.03 5.97
N HIS A 201 -2.54 17.46 6.69
CA HIS A 201 -1.77 18.70 6.43
C HIS A 201 -2.63 19.95 6.28
N LEU A 202 -3.71 20.04 7.06
CA LEU A 202 -4.55 21.23 7.15
C LEU A 202 -3.99 22.21 8.19
N ASN A 203 -4.40 23.47 8.09
CA ASN A 203 -4.12 24.44 9.15
C ASN A 203 -4.76 23.98 10.47
N VAL A 204 -3.98 23.95 11.54
CA VAL A 204 -4.41 23.42 12.84
C VAL A 204 -5.20 24.47 13.61
N THR A 205 -6.47 24.64 13.27
CA THR A 205 -7.39 25.58 13.91
C THR A 205 -8.06 25.03 15.16
N ARG A 206 -8.10 23.69 15.31
CA ARG A 206 -8.86 22.96 16.35
C ARG A 206 -10.37 23.18 16.31
N THR A 207 -10.87 23.73 15.21
CA THR A 207 -12.29 23.95 14.95
C THR A 207 -12.70 23.17 13.70
N LEU A 208 -14.00 22.94 13.52
CA LEU A 208 -14.53 22.39 12.27
C LEU A 208 -14.59 23.49 11.21
N ASP A 209 -13.43 24.03 10.81
CA ASP A 209 -13.35 25.03 9.74
C ASP A 209 -13.73 24.46 8.36
N ALA A 210 -13.89 25.36 7.38
CA ALA A 210 -14.35 25.01 6.04
C ALA A 210 -13.46 23.95 5.36
N ASN A 211 -12.14 24.02 5.55
CA ASN A 211 -11.19 23.09 4.93
C ASN A 211 -11.27 21.70 5.60
N THR A 212 -11.39 21.68 6.92
CA THR A 212 -11.55 20.45 7.72
C THR A 212 -12.86 19.75 7.37
N VAL A 213 -13.96 20.50 7.33
CA VAL A 213 -15.28 20.02 6.93
C VAL A 213 -15.25 19.49 5.50
N SER A 214 -14.66 20.24 4.56
CA SER A 214 -14.50 19.79 3.17
C SER A 214 -13.71 18.49 3.06
N MET A 215 -12.60 18.36 3.79
CA MET A 215 -11.79 17.14 3.79
C MET A 215 -12.53 15.96 4.40
N MET A 216 -13.26 16.15 5.51
CA MET A 216 -14.08 15.10 6.13
C MET A 216 -15.25 14.61 5.27
N MET A 217 -15.66 15.43 4.30
CA MET A 217 -16.75 15.12 3.37
C MET A 217 -16.25 14.49 2.07
N MET A 218 -14.94 14.44 1.85
CA MET A 218 -14.39 13.70 0.72
C MET A 218 -14.63 12.19 0.90
N PRO A 219 -15.05 11.49 -0.17
CA PRO A 219 -15.07 10.04 -0.15
C PRO A 219 -13.66 9.47 0.11
N ARG A 220 -13.59 8.35 0.83
CA ARG A 220 -12.33 7.79 1.33
C ARG A 220 -12.39 6.27 1.56
N CYS A 221 -11.23 5.69 1.82
CA CYS A 221 -11.07 4.34 2.34
C CYS A 221 -11.68 4.21 3.75
N GLY A 222 -12.30 3.07 4.03
CA GLY A 222 -12.93 2.70 5.31
C GLY A 222 -11.98 2.10 6.36
N VAL A 223 -10.70 1.91 6.04
CA VAL A 223 -9.70 1.45 7.01
C VAL A 223 -9.42 2.58 8.03
N PRO A 224 -9.31 2.29 9.35
CA PRO A 224 -9.01 3.32 10.34
C PRO A 224 -7.61 3.94 10.17
N ASP A 225 -7.51 5.26 10.37
CA ASP A 225 -6.23 5.99 10.37
C ASP A 225 -5.39 5.67 11.61
N ILE A 226 -6.06 5.38 12.73
CA ILE A 226 -5.43 5.09 14.03
C ILE A 226 -5.93 3.73 14.52
N ILE A 227 -5.00 2.79 14.74
CA ILE A 227 -5.32 1.44 15.20
C ILE A 227 -4.58 1.16 16.50
N ASN A 228 -5.31 0.80 17.56
CA ASN A 228 -4.76 0.53 18.89
C ASN A 228 -3.84 1.68 19.39
N GLY A 229 -4.22 2.93 19.14
CA GLY A 229 -3.45 4.12 19.51
C GLY A 229 -2.24 4.42 18.63
N THR A 230 -1.96 3.60 17.61
CA THR A 230 -0.88 3.84 16.63
C THR A 230 -1.44 4.64 15.46
N ASN A 231 -0.97 5.87 15.27
CA ASN A 231 -1.35 6.73 14.14
C ASN A 231 -0.61 6.30 12.87
N LEU A 232 -1.34 5.78 11.89
CA LEU A 232 -0.73 5.20 10.70
C LEU A 232 -0.20 6.25 9.70
N MET A 233 -0.67 7.49 9.77
CA MET A 233 -0.36 8.55 8.80
C MET A 233 0.88 9.39 9.15
N GLN A 234 1.40 9.27 10.38
CA GLN A 234 2.43 10.20 10.90
C GLN A 234 3.73 9.53 11.38
N LEU A 235 3.84 8.20 11.36
CA LEU A 235 5.12 7.58 11.74
C LEU A 235 6.10 7.68 10.58
N LYS A 236 7.04 8.61 10.69
CA LYS A 236 8.26 8.60 9.88
C LYS A 236 9.15 7.46 10.37
N LEU A 237 9.24 6.37 9.61
CA LEU A 237 10.26 5.37 9.86
C LEU A 237 11.59 5.82 9.25
N GLY A 238 12.56 6.10 10.12
CA GLY A 238 13.96 6.30 9.77
C GLY A 238 14.85 5.77 10.90
N ASN A 239 15.92 5.05 10.56
CA ASN A 239 16.99 4.73 11.49
C ASN A 239 17.81 6.02 11.72
N PRO A 240 18.10 6.43 12.98
CA PRO A 240 18.84 7.66 13.27
C PRO A 240 20.25 7.71 12.64
N ASN A 241 20.78 6.58 12.13
CA ASN A 241 22.10 6.47 11.53
C ASN A 241 22.12 6.20 10.01
N SER A 242 20.99 6.29 9.29
CA SER A 242 20.96 6.14 7.83
C SER A 242 20.28 7.34 7.16
N ILE A 243 20.90 7.86 6.09
CA ILE A 243 20.34 8.87 5.18
C ILE A 243 19.22 8.23 4.32
N ASP A 244 18.26 7.57 4.96
CA ASP A 244 17.15 6.91 4.27
C ASP A 244 15.94 7.82 4.35
N ILE A 245 15.43 8.18 3.18
CA ILE A 245 14.38 9.18 2.98
C ILE A 245 13.09 8.56 3.53
N GLY A 246 12.74 8.95 4.76
CA GLY A 246 11.67 8.33 5.53
C GLY A 246 10.32 8.37 4.83
N SER A 247 9.65 7.23 4.76
CA SER A 247 8.28 7.11 4.26
C SER A 247 7.27 7.76 5.21
N TYR A 248 6.20 8.35 4.67
CA TYR A 248 5.09 8.95 5.41
C TYR A 248 3.99 7.96 5.83
N TYR A 249 4.24 6.64 5.75
CA TYR A 249 3.31 5.59 6.22
C TYR A 249 3.84 4.81 7.41
N THR A 250 2.89 4.19 8.10
CA THR A 250 3.09 3.14 9.10
C THR A 250 2.59 1.79 8.59
N PHE A 251 3.20 0.70 9.04
CA PHE A 251 2.73 -0.66 8.80
C PHE A 251 1.68 -1.11 9.81
N PHE A 252 0.77 -2.00 9.40
CA PHE A 252 -0.16 -2.60 10.34
C PHE A 252 0.57 -3.31 11.51
N PRO A 253 -0.01 -3.28 12.73
CA PRO A 253 0.56 -3.96 13.89
C PRO A 253 0.85 -5.45 13.64
N GLY A 254 1.99 -5.92 14.13
CA GLY A 254 2.44 -7.31 13.97
C GLY A 254 3.41 -7.57 12.81
N LYS A 255 3.72 -6.57 11.97
CA LYS A 255 4.74 -6.61 10.89
C LYS A 255 4.71 -7.91 10.06
N ILE A 256 3.51 -8.46 9.87
CA ILE A 256 3.33 -9.65 9.04
C ILE A 256 3.68 -9.23 7.62
N LYS A 257 4.32 -10.13 6.86
CA LYS A 257 4.73 -9.90 5.48
C LYS A 257 4.31 -11.09 4.66
N TRP A 258 3.99 -10.88 3.39
CA TRP A 258 3.92 -12.00 2.46
C TRP A 258 5.25 -12.77 2.45
N PRO A 259 5.23 -14.10 2.29
CA PRO A 259 6.46 -14.90 2.25
C PRO A 259 7.39 -14.41 1.15
N PRO A 260 8.71 -14.31 1.39
CA PRO A 260 9.67 -13.91 0.36
C PRO A 260 9.69 -14.83 -0.87
N SER A 261 9.11 -16.02 -0.80
CA SER A 261 8.99 -16.93 -1.94
C SER A 261 7.76 -16.68 -2.83
N LYS A 262 6.88 -15.73 -2.46
CA LYS A 262 5.60 -15.51 -3.14
C LYS A 262 5.49 -14.09 -3.70
N TYR A 263 5.68 -14.01 -5.01
CA TYR A 263 5.60 -12.77 -5.80
C TYR A 263 4.42 -12.76 -6.77
N HIS A 264 3.78 -13.91 -6.97
CA HIS A 264 2.54 -14.02 -7.72
C HIS A 264 1.37 -13.92 -6.75
N LEU A 265 0.70 -12.77 -6.77
CA LEU A 265 -0.55 -12.60 -6.06
C LEU A 265 -1.61 -13.43 -6.75
N THR A 266 -2.21 -14.34 -5.99
CA THR A 266 -3.41 -15.05 -6.44
C THR A 266 -4.63 -14.44 -5.79
N TYR A 267 -5.71 -14.38 -6.54
CA TYR A 267 -6.97 -13.84 -6.08
C TYR A 267 -8.15 -14.73 -6.42
N ALA A 268 -9.20 -14.57 -5.64
CA ALA A 268 -10.51 -15.14 -5.93
C ALA A 268 -11.58 -14.09 -5.66
N LEU A 269 -12.61 -14.09 -6.51
CA LEU A 269 -13.86 -13.39 -6.24
C LEU A 269 -14.71 -14.28 -5.34
N GLN A 270 -15.20 -13.75 -4.21
CA GLN A 270 -16.09 -14.52 -3.35
C GLN A 270 -17.54 -14.41 -3.85
N PRO A 271 -18.26 -15.53 -3.97
CA PRO A 271 -19.68 -15.50 -4.31
C PRO A 271 -20.51 -14.94 -3.14
N GLY A 272 -21.45 -14.05 -3.48
CA GLY A 272 -22.41 -13.49 -2.53
C GLY A 272 -21.93 -12.25 -1.78
N THR A 273 -22.80 -11.73 -0.90
CA THR A 273 -22.53 -10.56 -0.07
C THR A 273 -22.18 -11.00 1.35
N PRO A 274 -20.95 -10.79 1.83
CA PRO A 274 -20.58 -11.16 3.18
C PRO A 274 -21.39 -10.37 4.21
N ARG A 275 -21.87 -11.03 5.27
CA ARG A 275 -22.44 -10.35 6.44
C ARG A 275 -21.30 -9.73 7.25
N MET A 276 -21.23 -8.41 7.26
CA MET A 276 -20.22 -7.66 8.01
C MET A 276 -20.78 -7.12 9.32
N PRO A 277 -19.92 -6.89 10.34
CA PRO A 277 -20.31 -6.10 11.51
C PRO A 277 -20.82 -4.74 11.06
N SER A 278 -21.83 -4.20 11.76
CA SER A 278 -22.52 -2.96 11.35
C SER A 278 -21.59 -1.75 11.15
N VAL A 279 -20.44 -1.73 11.83
CA VAL A 279 -19.41 -0.69 11.73
C VAL A 279 -18.57 -0.73 10.44
N LEU A 280 -18.64 -1.83 9.68
CA LEU A 280 -17.98 -2.04 8.38
C LEU A 280 -19.00 -2.13 7.23
N ASN A 281 -20.25 -1.74 7.49
CA ASN A 281 -21.26 -1.68 6.44
C ASN A 281 -21.08 -0.40 5.63
N PHE A 282 -21.18 -0.55 4.32
CA PHE A 282 -21.23 0.58 3.40
C PHE A 282 -22.47 1.46 3.63
N ASP A 283 -22.26 2.76 3.44
CA ASP A 283 -23.12 3.86 3.86
C ASP A 283 -23.91 4.52 2.73
N GLY A 284 -23.93 3.91 1.55
CA GLY A 284 -24.56 4.45 0.35
C GLY A 284 -23.57 5.32 -0.42
N PRO A 285 -24.03 6.12 -1.40
CA PRO A 285 -23.12 6.89 -2.25
C PRO A 285 -22.20 7.84 -1.45
N GLY A 286 -20.92 7.86 -1.76
CA GLY A 286 -19.84 8.61 -1.13
C GLY A 286 -19.38 8.08 0.23
N ARG A 287 -18.60 8.91 0.95
CA ARG A 287 -18.05 8.61 2.30
C ARG A 287 -17.09 7.41 2.32
N VAL A 288 -17.56 6.16 2.42
CA VAL A 288 -16.71 4.97 2.51
C VAL A 288 -16.79 4.18 1.20
N LEU A 289 -15.77 4.32 0.37
CA LEU A 289 -15.74 3.76 -0.99
C LEU A 289 -15.46 2.25 -1.01
N ALA A 290 -14.50 1.87 -0.19
CA ALA A 290 -13.93 0.53 -0.16
C ALA A 290 -13.22 0.33 1.18
N HIS A 291 -12.92 -0.93 1.50
CA HIS A 291 -12.00 -1.26 2.58
C HIS A 291 -11.26 -2.56 2.28
N ALA A 292 -10.19 -2.78 3.04
CA ALA A 292 -9.40 -3.99 3.00
C ALA A 292 -9.16 -4.54 4.40
N PHE A 293 -8.98 -5.86 4.44
CA PHE A 293 -8.53 -6.57 5.61
C PHE A 293 -7.05 -6.89 5.45
N GLY A 294 -6.29 -6.65 6.52
CA GLY A 294 -4.86 -6.92 6.53
C GLY A 294 -4.52 -8.39 6.21
N LEU A 295 -3.22 -8.62 6.07
CA LEU A 295 -2.57 -9.83 5.54
C LEU A 295 -3.13 -11.21 5.91
N LYS A 296 -3.67 -11.40 7.13
CA LYS A 296 -4.23 -12.71 7.54
C LYS A 296 -5.52 -13.05 6.81
N ASP A 297 -6.28 -12.03 6.43
CA ASP A 297 -7.56 -12.19 5.73
C ASP A 297 -7.36 -11.88 4.24
N GLY A 298 -6.75 -10.73 3.91
CA GLY A 298 -6.46 -10.34 2.52
C GLY A 298 -7.70 -10.09 1.67
N ARG A 299 -8.88 -9.97 2.30
CA ARG A 299 -10.11 -9.57 1.63
C ARG A 299 -10.14 -8.07 1.35
N LEU A 300 -10.76 -7.66 0.26
CA LEU A 300 -11.10 -6.27 0.01
C LEU A 300 -12.47 -6.16 -0.68
N HIS A 301 -13.19 -5.11 -0.32
CA HIS A 301 -14.59 -4.90 -0.66
C HIS A 301 -14.77 -3.52 -1.26
N PHE A 302 -15.64 -3.40 -2.26
CA PHE A 302 -16.03 -2.13 -2.88
C PHE A 302 -17.53 -1.87 -2.69
N ASP A 303 -17.90 -0.64 -2.36
CA ASP A 303 -19.30 -0.25 -2.20
C ASP A 303 -20.03 -0.26 -3.56
N ALA A 304 -21.11 -1.03 -3.64
CA ALA A 304 -21.92 -1.10 -4.86
C ALA A 304 -22.78 0.14 -5.10
N ASP A 305 -22.96 1.01 -4.11
CA ASP A 305 -23.75 2.23 -4.24
C ASP A 305 -22.97 3.36 -4.94
N GLU A 306 -21.68 3.16 -5.18
CA GLU A 306 -20.82 4.11 -5.87
C GLU A 306 -20.87 4.02 -7.39
N LYS A 307 -20.61 5.16 -8.04
CA LYS A 307 -20.45 5.23 -9.49
C LYS A 307 -19.01 4.93 -9.89
N TRP A 308 -18.75 3.67 -10.20
CA TRP A 308 -17.43 3.19 -10.63
C TRP A 308 -17.17 3.44 -12.12
N GLY A 309 -15.92 3.78 -12.45
CA GLY A 309 -15.38 3.88 -13.81
C GLY A 309 -13.98 3.28 -13.88
N VAL A 310 -13.50 3.05 -15.10
CA VAL A 310 -12.10 2.64 -15.35
C VAL A 310 -11.36 3.83 -15.96
N GLY A 311 -10.34 4.29 -15.25
CA GLY A 311 -9.60 5.51 -15.58
C GLY A 311 -10.38 6.79 -15.25
N LYS A 312 -9.92 7.90 -15.82
CA LYS A 312 -10.45 9.24 -15.56
C LYS A 312 -11.78 9.46 -16.30
N VAL A 313 -12.89 9.06 -15.67
CA VAL A 313 -14.25 9.18 -16.23
C VAL A 313 -15.07 10.23 -15.47
N PRO A 314 -15.66 11.24 -16.15
CA PRO A 314 -16.46 12.30 -15.53
C PRO A 314 -17.60 11.81 -14.60
N GLY A 315 -17.62 12.35 -13.39
CA GLY A 315 -18.49 11.99 -12.29
C GLY A 315 -18.37 10.53 -11.83
N ALA A 316 -17.26 9.84 -12.09
CA ALA A 316 -17.05 8.46 -11.64
C ALA A 316 -15.75 8.31 -10.83
N LEU A 317 -15.75 7.33 -9.93
CA LEU A 317 -14.59 6.93 -9.14
C LEU A 317 -13.82 5.85 -9.89
N ASP A 318 -12.51 6.04 -10.04
CA ASP A 318 -11.66 5.05 -10.71
C ASP A 318 -11.44 3.82 -9.81
N ILE A 319 -12.01 2.69 -10.22
CA ILE A 319 -11.91 1.42 -9.50
C ILE A 319 -10.47 0.89 -9.48
N GLY A 320 -9.64 1.22 -10.49
CA GLY A 320 -8.24 0.82 -10.54
C GLY A 320 -7.42 1.48 -9.43
N THR A 321 -7.53 2.81 -9.30
CA THR A 321 -6.89 3.61 -8.26
C THR A 321 -7.30 3.14 -6.85
N ILE A 322 -8.60 2.98 -6.61
CA ILE A 322 -9.11 2.56 -5.30
C ILE A 322 -8.73 1.10 -5.02
N GLY A 323 -8.76 0.22 -6.02
CA GLY A 323 -8.30 -1.16 -5.87
C GLY A 323 -6.81 -1.25 -5.55
N LEU A 324 -5.98 -0.41 -6.16
CA LEU A 324 -4.55 -0.35 -5.86
C LEU A 324 -4.30 0.10 -4.41
N HIS A 325 -5.05 1.09 -3.93
CA HIS A 325 -5.05 1.50 -2.51
C HIS A 325 -5.39 0.34 -1.58
N GLU A 326 -6.52 -0.34 -1.80
CA GLU A 326 -6.96 -1.45 -0.94
C GLU A 326 -5.98 -2.63 -0.96
N ILE A 327 -5.34 -2.91 -2.09
CA ILE A 327 -4.29 -3.94 -2.16
C ILE A 327 -3.09 -3.55 -1.32
N GLY A 328 -2.69 -2.28 -1.29
CA GLY A 328 -1.63 -1.81 -0.40
C GLY A 328 -1.88 -2.20 1.06
N HIS A 329 -3.13 -2.12 1.52
CA HIS A 329 -3.51 -2.60 2.85
C HIS A 329 -3.37 -4.13 3.00
N THR A 330 -3.75 -4.90 1.98
CA THR A 330 -3.53 -6.36 1.99
C THR A 330 -2.04 -6.74 1.98
N LEU A 331 -1.17 -5.85 1.54
CA LEU A 331 0.29 -5.99 1.55
C LEU A 331 0.94 -5.45 2.83
N GLY A 332 0.17 -4.84 3.73
CA GLY A 332 0.63 -4.38 5.03
C GLY A 332 0.88 -2.87 5.16
N LEU A 333 0.62 -2.08 4.10
CA LEU A 333 0.72 -0.62 4.15
C LEU A 333 -0.47 0.00 4.90
N GLY A 334 -0.22 0.96 5.78
CA GLY A 334 -1.25 1.85 6.32
C GLY A 334 -1.52 3.03 5.41
N HIS A 335 -2.35 3.99 5.86
CA HIS A 335 -2.52 5.26 5.15
C HIS A 335 -1.26 6.14 5.22
N SER A 336 -1.01 6.96 4.19
CA SER A 336 0.02 8.03 4.22
C SER A 336 -0.61 9.39 4.36
N SER A 337 0.14 10.30 4.97
CA SER A 337 -0.17 11.72 4.99
C SER A 337 0.27 12.48 3.73
N ASP A 338 1.01 11.87 2.79
CA ASP A 338 1.31 12.48 1.50
C ASP A 338 0.08 12.45 0.58
N GLY A 339 -0.44 13.61 0.18
CA GLY A 339 -1.59 13.71 -0.73
C GLY A 339 -1.36 13.10 -2.12
N GLY A 340 -0.11 12.93 -2.54
CA GLY A 340 0.28 12.28 -3.80
C GLY A 340 0.31 10.75 -3.75
N SER A 341 0.32 10.18 -2.56
CA SER A 341 0.36 8.73 -2.30
C SER A 341 -0.86 7.98 -2.83
N ILE A 342 -0.68 6.72 -3.25
CA ILE A 342 -1.81 5.80 -3.47
C ILE A 342 -2.52 5.47 -2.16
N MET A 343 -1.82 5.36 -1.03
CA MET A 343 -2.44 5.15 0.29
C MET A 343 -2.92 6.42 0.98
N TRP A 344 -2.95 7.56 0.29
CA TRP A 344 -3.70 8.70 0.79
C TRP A 344 -5.19 8.31 0.89
N PRO A 345 -5.84 8.49 2.05
CA PRO A 345 -7.13 7.86 2.32
C PRO A 345 -8.28 8.42 1.49
N SER A 346 -8.22 9.67 1.04
CA SER A 346 -9.37 10.38 0.44
C SER A 346 -9.22 10.63 -1.06
N ILE A 347 -10.25 10.37 -1.84
CA ILE A 347 -10.21 10.53 -3.29
C ILE A 347 -11.54 11.07 -3.83
N GLY A 348 -11.47 11.96 -4.81
CA GLY A 348 -12.63 12.48 -5.54
C GLY A 348 -12.91 11.72 -6.82
N SER A 349 -14.08 11.95 -7.41
CA SER A 349 -14.37 11.54 -8.79
C SER A 349 -13.42 12.24 -9.77
N ASP A 350 -13.23 11.65 -10.95
CA ASP A 350 -12.46 12.24 -12.05
C ASP A 350 -10.95 12.32 -11.77
N PHE A 351 -10.47 11.51 -10.84
CA PHE A 351 -9.06 11.38 -10.51
C PHE A 351 -8.59 9.94 -10.66
N THR A 352 -7.34 9.82 -11.10
CA THR A 352 -6.59 8.56 -11.08
C THR A 352 -5.29 8.83 -10.35
N LYS A 353 -4.78 7.84 -9.63
CA LYS A 353 -3.46 7.88 -9.03
C LYS A 353 -2.70 6.60 -9.35
N ASP A 354 -1.39 6.72 -9.37
CA ASP A 354 -0.46 5.60 -9.49
C ASP A 354 0.48 5.62 -8.29
N LEU A 355 1.33 4.60 -8.16
CA LEU A 355 2.34 4.52 -7.11
C LEU A 355 3.30 5.71 -7.17
N ASN A 356 3.55 6.32 -6.02
CA ASN A 356 4.61 7.30 -5.87
C ASN A 356 5.82 6.72 -5.10
N ASP A 357 6.86 7.54 -4.91
CA ASP A 357 8.07 7.12 -4.19
C ASP A 357 7.80 6.71 -2.75
N ASP A 358 6.84 7.36 -2.10
CA ASP A 358 6.41 7.03 -0.74
C ASP A 358 5.90 5.58 -0.72
N ASP A 359 4.98 5.21 -1.62
CA ASP A 359 4.40 3.86 -1.71
C ASP A 359 5.47 2.79 -1.97
N ILE A 360 6.36 3.08 -2.92
CA ILE A 360 7.47 2.21 -3.33
C ILE A 360 8.42 1.99 -2.15
N ASN A 361 8.78 3.05 -1.42
CA ASN A 361 9.66 2.96 -0.26
C ASN A 361 9.01 2.21 0.90
N GLY A 362 7.69 2.38 1.12
CA GLY A 362 6.93 1.59 2.08
C GLY A 362 7.00 0.09 1.78
N LEU A 363 6.83 -0.31 0.52
CA LEU A 363 6.98 -1.71 0.10
C LEU A 363 8.43 -2.21 0.22
N ARG A 364 9.43 -1.42 -0.19
CA ARG A 364 10.85 -1.79 -0.01
C ARG A 364 11.19 -2.04 1.45
N PHE A 365 10.74 -1.16 2.34
CA PHE A 365 10.95 -1.32 3.77
C PHE A 365 10.26 -2.58 4.31
N LEU A 366 9.00 -2.82 3.92
CA LEU A 366 8.27 -4.02 4.34
C LEU A 366 8.95 -5.28 3.86
N TYR A 367 9.44 -5.33 2.64
CA TYR A 367 9.87 -6.59 2.06
C TYR A 367 11.38 -6.74 1.95
N HIS A 368 12.13 -5.75 2.44
CA HIS A 368 13.60 -5.71 2.44
C HIS A 368 14.17 -5.96 1.05
N PHE A 369 13.63 -5.24 0.05
CA PHE A 369 14.17 -5.23 -1.30
C PHE A 369 15.16 -4.07 -1.44
#